data_AF-A0A355XPM4-F1
#
_entry.id   AF-A0A355XPM4-F1
#
_cell.length_a   1.000
_cell.length_b   1.000
_cell.length_c   1.000
_cell.angle_alpha   90.00
_cell.angle_beta   90.00
_cell.angle_gamma   90.00
#
_symmetry.space_group_name_H-M   'P 1'
#
loop_
_entity.id
_entity.type
_entity.pdbx_description
1 polymer ?
#
loop_
_entity_poly.entity_id
_entity_poly.type
_entity_poly.pdbx_seq_one_letter_code
_entity_poly.pdbx_strand_id
1 'polypeptide(L)'
;MGTKKIIIFSLLFALAAGQDNGGLSPVVKSFLFPGWGEYVLEKQNRGRKFIFTETMLWTTFAGALIVSNKYTDLFQAYAAEHAGVETGGKDRLFWVDVGNYNSMIEHNNEHLRFREYDALYPLDGDWDWTWSSTAKRKQYRDYRVASDTWLLGAKFIAGGIVINHIVSAIDALYLQRIAQVEDVSVSPVFNPASGLAVLVLTLEF
;
A
#
# COMPACT_ATOMS: atom_id res chain seq x y z
N MET A 1 -2.91 21.28 -9.09
CA MET A 1 -2.14 20.03 -9.15
C MET A 1 -1.24 20.00 -7.92
N GLY A 2 -1.48 19.11 -6.96
CA GLY A 2 -0.88 19.22 -5.61
C GLY A 2 0.64 19.09 -5.61
N THR A 3 1.32 19.93 -4.82
CA THR A 3 2.79 19.98 -4.63
C THR A 3 3.44 18.62 -4.36
N LYS A 4 2.73 17.69 -3.71
CA LYS A 4 3.18 16.31 -3.50
C LYS A 4 3.37 15.51 -4.79
N LYS A 5 2.51 15.73 -5.80
CA LYS A 5 2.64 15.08 -7.13
C LYS A 5 3.84 15.63 -7.90
N ILE A 6 4.16 16.91 -7.70
CA ILE A 6 5.31 17.56 -8.35
C ILE A 6 6.61 16.93 -7.86
N ILE A 7 6.76 16.70 -6.55
CA ILE A 7 7.98 16.11 -5.96
C ILE A 7 8.25 14.69 -6.48
N ILE A 8 7.23 13.84 -6.58
CA ILE A 8 7.37 12.47 -7.11
C ILE A 8 7.80 12.51 -8.58
N PHE A 9 7.23 13.43 -9.37
CA PHE A 9 7.60 13.60 -10.77
C PHE A 9 9.03 14.12 -10.94
N SER A 10 9.47 15.04 -10.08
CA SER A 10 10.85 15.56 -10.08
C SER A 10 11.88 14.49 -9.74
N LEU A 11 11.57 13.60 -8.79
CA LEU A 11 12.45 12.49 -8.41
C LEU A 11 12.59 11.46 -9.55
N LEU A 12 11.49 11.15 -10.23
CA LEU A 12 11.48 10.27 -11.41
C LEU A 12 12.25 10.87 -12.59
N PHE A 13 12.17 12.19 -12.79
CA PHE A 13 12.89 12.88 -13.86
C PHE A 13 14.41 12.88 -13.64
N ALA A 14 14.86 13.05 -12.39
CA ALA A 14 16.27 12.95 -12.03
C ALA A 14 16.85 11.53 -12.24
N LEU A 15 16.03 10.48 -12.05
CA LEU A 15 16.41 9.09 -12.32
C LEU A 15 16.41 8.75 -13.82
N ALA A 16 15.67 9.50 -14.64
CA ALA A 16 15.61 9.32 -16.10
C ALA A 16 16.71 10.09 -16.85
N ALA A 17 17.25 11.17 -16.29
CA ALA A 17 18.19 12.08 -16.96
C ALA A 17 19.61 11.52 -17.22
N GLY A 18 19.89 10.26 -16.86
CA GLY A 18 21.18 9.59 -17.08
C GLY A 18 21.22 8.65 -18.31
N GLN A 19 20.45 8.92 -19.37
CA GLN A 19 20.37 8.02 -20.52
C GLN A 19 21.42 8.31 -21.60
N ASP A 20 22.23 7.28 -21.86
CA ASP A 20 22.83 7.03 -23.15
C ASP A 20 22.05 5.89 -23.83
N ASN A 21 21.68 6.05 -25.11
CA ASN A 21 20.98 5.12 -26.01
C ASN A 21 19.46 4.86 -25.81
N GLY A 22 18.63 5.72 -26.42
CA GLY A 22 17.37 5.40 -27.14
C GLY A 22 16.17 4.72 -26.45
N GLY A 23 16.29 4.13 -25.25
CA GLY A 23 15.23 3.39 -24.58
C GLY A 23 15.16 3.63 -23.07
N LEU A 24 14.05 3.24 -22.41
CA LEU A 24 13.86 3.41 -20.96
C LEU A 24 15.05 2.85 -20.14
N SER A 25 15.50 3.64 -19.14
CA SER A 25 16.62 3.24 -18.29
C SER A 25 16.24 2.00 -17.47
N PRO A 26 17.21 1.14 -17.11
CA PRO A 26 16.96 -0.01 -16.24
C PRO A 26 16.22 0.40 -14.95
N VAL A 27 16.57 1.55 -14.38
CA VAL A 27 15.93 2.13 -13.19
C VAL A 27 14.43 2.36 -13.39
N VAL A 28 14.04 3.03 -14.48
CA VAL A 28 12.62 3.31 -14.76
C VAL A 28 11.87 2.01 -15.04
N LYS A 29 12.49 1.06 -15.74
CA LYS A 29 11.89 -0.28 -15.96
C LYS A 29 11.59 -0.99 -14.65
N SER A 30 12.55 -1.03 -13.72
CA SER A 30 12.37 -1.65 -12.39
C SER A 30 11.40 -0.88 -11.50
N PHE A 31 11.33 0.44 -11.61
CA PHE A 31 10.33 1.22 -10.88
C PHE A 31 8.91 0.91 -11.34
N LEU A 32 8.68 0.73 -12.65
CA LEU A 32 7.36 0.40 -13.17
C LEU A 32 6.99 -1.07 -12.93
N PHE A 33 7.96 -1.96 -13.14
CA PHE A 33 7.81 -3.39 -12.96
C PHE A 33 9.04 -3.94 -12.23
N PRO A 34 8.93 -4.18 -10.92
CA PRO A 34 10.03 -4.69 -10.11
C PRO A 34 10.67 -5.92 -10.73
N GLY A 35 11.99 -5.88 -10.92
CA GLY A 35 12.79 -6.93 -11.54
C GLY A 35 13.12 -6.71 -13.02
N TRP A 36 12.43 -5.81 -13.73
CA TRP A 36 12.65 -5.64 -15.18
C TRP A 36 14.05 -5.06 -15.50
N GLY A 37 14.48 -4.00 -14.83
CA GLY A 37 15.82 -3.43 -15.02
C GLY A 37 16.94 -4.40 -14.64
N GLU A 38 16.76 -5.20 -13.60
CA GLU A 38 17.70 -6.23 -13.18
C GLU A 38 17.84 -7.32 -14.25
N TYR A 39 16.74 -7.69 -14.93
CA TYR A 39 16.78 -8.60 -16.08
C TYR A 39 17.50 -7.98 -17.29
N VAL A 40 17.28 -6.69 -17.55
CA VAL A 40 17.98 -5.95 -18.63
C VAL A 40 19.49 -5.86 -18.36
N LEU A 41 19.89 -5.77 -17.10
CA LEU A 41 21.30 -5.76 -16.66
C LEU A 41 21.87 -7.19 -16.44
N GLU A 42 21.23 -8.20 -17.01
CA GLU A 42 21.64 -9.61 -16.97
C GLU A 42 21.75 -10.22 -15.56
N LYS A 43 21.13 -9.61 -14.55
CA LYS A 43 21.08 -10.11 -13.16
C LYS A 43 19.77 -10.84 -12.88
N GLN A 44 19.54 -11.94 -13.60
CA GLN A 44 18.31 -12.74 -13.55
C GLN A 44 17.91 -13.20 -12.14
N ASN A 45 18.89 -13.60 -11.32
CA ASN A 45 18.63 -14.04 -9.94
C ASN A 45 18.06 -12.93 -9.05
N ARG A 46 18.46 -11.67 -9.26
CA ARG A 46 17.90 -10.52 -8.54
C ARG A 46 16.52 -10.16 -9.08
N GLY A 47 16.39 -10.08 -10.40
CA GLY A 47 15.11 -9.81 -11.06
C GLY A 47 14.00 -10.80 -10.67
N ARG A 48 14.32 -12.10 -10.61
CA ARG A 48 13.35 -13.13 -10.19
C ARG A 48 12.83 -12.93 -8.77
N LYS A 49 13.67 -12.46 -7.84
CA LYS A 49 13.24 -12.19 -6.45
C LYS A 49 12.22 -11.06 -6.41
N PHE A 50 12.45 -9.97 -7.16
CA PHE A 50 11.52 -8.84 -7.20
C PHE A 50 10.18 -9.22 -7.84
N ILE A 51 10.18 -9.96 -8.95
CA ILE A 51 8.94 -10.44 -9.59
C ILE A 51 8.16 -11.36 -8.64
N PHE A 52 8.86 -12.26 -7.94
CA PHE A 52 8.22 -13.15 -6.97
C PHE A 52 7.58 -12.38 -5.82
N THR A 53 8.31 -11.44 -5.21
CA THR A 53 7.78 -10.58 -4.14
C THR A 53 6.60 -9.75 -4.64
N GLU A 54 6.69 -9.16 -5.84
CA GLU A 54 5.62 -8.39 -6.45
C GLU A 54 4.36 -9.22 -6.63
N THR A 55 4.49 -10.44 -7.16
CA THR A 55 3.38 -11.39 -7.34
C THR A 55 2.74 -11.75 -5.99
N MET A 56 3.56 -12.02 -4.97
CA MET A 56 3.08 -12.34 -3.62
C MET A 56 2.33 -11.16 -2.99
N LEU A 57 2.85 -9.93 -3.13
CA LEU A 57 2.22 -8.73 -2.60
C LEU A 57 0.86 -8.47 -3.27
N TRP A 58 0.78 -8.53 -4.61
CA TRP A 58 -0.49 -8.36 -5.33
C TRP A 58 -1.50 -9.45 -4.99
N THR A 59 -1.05 -10.70 -4.88
CA THR A 59 -1.92 -11.82 -4.49
C THR A 59 -2.49 -11.60 -3.10
N THR A 60 -1.66 -11.18 -2.15
CA THR A 60 -2.07 -10.91 -0.77
C THR A 60 -3.00 -9.70 -0.69
N PHE A 61 -2.72 -8.65 -1.47
CA PHE A 61 -3.56 -7.46 -1.58
C PHE A 61 -4.97 -7.81 -2.09
N ALA A 62 -5.05 -8.54 -3.20
CA ALA A 62 -6.32 -9.00 -3.75
C ALA A 62 -7.08 -9.91 -2.76
N GLY A 63 -6.38 -10.84 -2.12
CA GLY A 63 -6.94 -11.70 -1.09
C GLY A 63 -7.55 -10.93 0.08
N ALA A 64 -6.85 -9.91 0.59
CA ALA A 64 -7.34 -9.07 1.67
C ALA A 64 -8.60 -8.29 1.27
N LEU A 65 -8.66 -7.75 0.04
CA LEU A 65 -9.87 -7.07 -0.47
C LEU A 65 -11.05 -8.03 -0.59
N ILE A 66 -10.83 -9.23 -1.11
CA ILE A 66 -11.88 -10.25 -1.23
C ILE A 66 -12.44 -10.62 0.15
N VAL A 67 -11.58 -10.85 1.14
CA VAL A 67 -12.02 -11.18 2.50
C VAL A 67 -12.75 -10.02 3.16
N SER A 68 -12.26 -8.79 3.00
CA SER A 68 -12.95 -7.59 3.49
C SER A 68 -14.36 -7.46 2.90
N ASN A 69 -14.52 -7.65 1.59
CA ASN A 69 -15.84 -7.60 0.95
C ASN A 69 -16.76 -8.71 1.46
N LYS A 70 -16.26 -9.94 1.63
CA LYS A 70 -17.07 -11.03 2.22
C LYS A 70 -17.57 -10.72 3.62
N TYR A 71 -16.73 -10.12 4.47
CA TYR A 71 -17.19 -9.69 5.79
C TYR A 71 -18.17 -8.51 5.70
N THR A 72 -18.05 -7.67 4.67
CA THR A 72 -19.01 -6.59 4.39
C THR A 72 -20.38 -7.16 4.10
N ASP A 73 -20.47 -8.07 3.13
CA ASP A 73 -21.72 -8.75 2.79
C ASP A 73 -22.30 -9.48 4.01
N LEU A 74 -21.43 -10.13 4.80
CA LEU A 74 -21.83 -10.85 6.00
C LEU A 74 -22.45 -9.94 7.06
N PHE A 75 -21.81 -8.82 7.43
CA PHE A 75 -22.37 -7.95 8.47
C PHE A 75 -23.65 -7.26 7.99
N GLN A 76 -23.75 -6.92 6.69
CA GLN A 76 -24.94 -6.29 6.13
C GLN A 76 -26.13 -7.25 6.11
N ALA A 77 -25.93 -8.48 5.63
CA ALA A 77 -26.96 -9.51 5.66
C ALA A 77 -27.39 -9.86 7.09
N TYR A 78 -26.43 -9.96 8.01
CA TYR A 78 -26.69 -10.25 9.42
C TYR A 78 -27.51 -9.12 10.10
N ALA A 79 -27.24 -7.86 9.76
CA ALA A 79 -28.03 -6.73 10.24
C ALA A 79 -29.44 -6.71 9.64
N ALA A 80 -29.59 -7.03 8.36
CA ALA A 80 -30.91 -7.17 7.73
C ALA A 80 -31.75 -8.24 8.45
N GLU A 81 -31.15 -9.42 8.73
CA GLU A 81 -31.86 -10.53 9.37
C GLU A 81 -32.24 -10.26 10.83
N HIS A 82 -31.37 -9.61 11.61
CA HIS A 82 -31.51 -9.55 13.07
C HIS A 82 -31.82 -8.16 13.63
N ALA A 83 -31.75 -7.13 12.80
CA ALA A 83 -32.10 -5.76 13.15
C ALA A 83 -33.09 -5.11 12.16
N GLY A 84 -33.49 -5.81 11.08
CA GLY A 84 -34.43 -5.29 10.09
C GLY A 84 -33.86 -4.17 9.22
N VAL A 85 -32.53 -4.06 9.14
CA VAL A 85 -31.85 -3.00 8.38
C VAL A 85 -32.09 -3.17 6.88
N GLU A 86 -32.52 -2.09 6.21
CA GLU A 86 -32.48 -2.00 4.76
C GLU A 86 -31.06 -1.67 4.27
N THR A 87 -30.51 -2.55 3.43
CA THR A 87 -29.09 -2.53 3.06
C THR A 87 -28.76 -1.54 1.94
N GLY A 88 -29.76 -1.13 1.16
CA GLY A 88 -29.58 -0.24 0.01
C GLY A 88 -29.22 1.19 0.39
N GLY A 89 -28.25 1.77 -0.34
CA GLY A 89 -27.96 3.22 -0.33
C GLY A 89 -27.38 3.77 0.97
N LYS A 90 -26.86 2.91 1.86
CA LYS A 90 -26.32 3.30 3.16
C LYS A 90 -24.83 3.63 3.08
N ASP A 91 -24.44 4.70 3.75
CA ASP A 91 -23.05 5.12 3.83
C ASP A 91 -22.29 4.36 4.94
N ARG A 92 -20.99 4.63 5.06
CA ARG A 92 -20.17 3.95 6.07
C ARG A 92 -20.56 4.34 7.51
N LEU A 93 -21.01 5.57 7.73
CA LEU A 93 -21.35 6.06 9.07
C LEU A 93 -22.56 5.31 9.62
N PHE A 94 -23.60 5.12 8.80
CA PHE A 94 -24.77 4.31 9.14
C PHE A 94 -24.39 2.91 9.66
N TRP A 95 -23.52 2.19 8.96
CA TRP A 95 -23.09 0.86 9.40
C TRP A 95 -22.28 0.87 10.71
N VAL A 96 -21.62 1.99 11.02
CA VAL A 96 -20.96 2.17 12.33
C VAL A 96 -22.01 2.36 13.41
N ASP A 97 -23.01 3.21 13.19
CA ASP A 97 -24.05 3.56 14.16
C ASP A 97 -24.97 2.36 14.47
N VAL A 98 -25.33 1.59 13.45
CA VAL A 98 -26.03 0.29 13.61
C VAL A 98 -25.28 -0.63 14.57
N GLY A 99 -23.94 -0.59 14.58
CA GLY A 99 -23.13 -1.38 15.52
C GLY A 99 -23.02 -0.79 16.92
N ASN A 100 -23.31 0.50 17.10
CA ASN A 100 -23.11 1.25 18.35
C ASN A 100 -24.37 1.30 19.21
N TYR A 101 -25.56 1.34 18.60
CA TYR A 101 -26.85 1.49 19.28
C TYR A 101 -27.76 0.26 19.08
N ASN A 102 -28.60 -0.08 20.07
CA ASN A 102 -29.53 -1.20 19.91
C ASN A 102 -30.71 -0.85 19.00
N SER A 103 -31.01 0.44 18.80
CA SER A 103 -32.03 0.89 17.83
C SER A 103 -31.73 2.28 17.28
N MET A 104 -32.35 2.62 16.14
CA MET A 104 -32.32 3.97 15.55
C MET A 104 -32.88 5.02 16.51
N ILE A 105 -33.95 4.70 17.23
CA ILE A 105 -34.55 5.61 18.21
C ILE A 105 -33.59 5.89 19.37
N GLU A 106 -32.85 4.88 19.84
CA GLU A 106 -31.82 5.07 20.88
C GLU A 106 -30.73 6.03 20.42
N HIS A 107 -30.23 5.85 19.19
CA HIS A 107 -29.28 6.76 18.55
C HIS A 107 -29.83 8.19 18.51
N ASN A 108 -31.00 8.40 17.90
CA ASN A 108 -31.59 9.72 17.74
C ASN A 108 -31.85 10.42 19.08
N ASN A 109 -32.32 9.69 20.09
CA ASN A 109 -32.53 10.25 21.44
C ASN A 109 -31.23 10.70 22.09
N GLU A 110 -30.12 10.00 21.86
CA GLU A 110 -28.81 10.42 22.36
C GLU A 110 -28.35 11.72 21.67
N HIS A 111 -28.40 11.77 20.34
CA HIS A 111 -28.01 12.96 19.56
C HIS A 111 -28.90 14.18 19.84
N LEU A 112 -30.21 13.98 20.08
CA LEU A 112 -31.12 15.05 20.51
C LEU A 112 -30.73 15.66 21.86
N ARG A 113 -30.23 14.84 22.81
CA ARG A 113 -29.72 15.36 24.10
C ARG A 113 -28.49 16.25 23.93
N PHE A 114 -27.69 15.99 22.91
CA PHE A 114 -26.50 16.79 22.57
C PHE A 114 -26.78 17.90 21.54
N ARG A 115 -28.03 18.06 21.08
CA ARG A 115 -28.46 19.04 20.06
C ARG A 115 -27.78 18.84 18.70
N GLU A 116 -27.47 17.60 18.36
CA GLU A 116 -26.84 17.20 17.09
C GLU A 116 -27.92 16.84 16.06
N TYR A 117 -28.70 17.85 15.62
CA TYR A 117 -29.86 17.64 14.75
C TYR A 117 -29.49 17.12 13.34
N ASP A 118 -28.29 17.46 12.85
CA ASP A 118 -27.80 17.05 11.52
C ASP A 118 -27.40 15.57 11.46
N ALA A 119 -27.26 14.91 12.62
CA ALA A 119 -26.90 13.49 12.72
C ALA A 119 -28.11 12.56 12.85
N LEU A 120 -29.35 13.10 12.91
CA LEU A 120 -30.54 12.28 13.14
C LEU A 120 -30.93 11.49 11.89
N TYR A 121 -31.27 10.22 12.08
CA TYR A 121 -31.90 9.41 11.05
C TYR A 121 -33.40 9.74 10.96
N PRO A 122 -33.99 9.79 9.76
CA PRO A 122 -35.42 10.02 9.60
C PRO A 122 -36.23 8.87 10.24
N LEU A 123 -37.36 9.21 10.88
CA LEU A 123 -38.25 8.25 11.53
C LEU A 123 -39.02 7.39 10.52
N ASP A 124 -39.27 7.94 9.33
CA ASP A 124 -39.96 7.27 8.24
C ASP A 124 -38.94 6.81 7.18
N GLY A 125 -39.13 5.59 6.66
CA GLY A 125 -38.38 5.05 5.52
C GLY A 125 -37.32 4.01 5.91
N ASP A 126 -36.31 3.87 5.05
CA ASP A 126 -35.40 2.73 5.02
C ASP A 126 -34.20 2.85 5.97
N TRP A 127 -34.28 3.70 7.00
CA TRP A 127 -33.17 4.01 7.92
C TRP A 127 -33.36 3.39 9.32
N ASP A 128 -34.47 2.70 9.55
CA ASP A 128 -34.76 2.10 10.84
C ASP A 128 -33.93 0.83 11.09
N TRP A 129 -33.62 0.58 12.35
CA TRP A 129 -33.06 -0.68 12.82
C TRP A 129 -33.41 -0.88 14.29
N THR A 130 -33.65 -2.13 14.69
CA THR A 130 -33.81 -2.52 16.09
C THR A 130 -33.26 -3.93 16.31
N TRP A 131 -32.15 -4.03 17.05
CA TRP A 131 -31.52 -5.30 17.36
C TRP A 131 -32.38 -6.16 18.28
N SER A 132 -32.55 -7.43 17.92
CA SER A 132 -33.27 -8.38 18.79
C SER A 132 -32.55 -8.66 20.12
N SER A 133 -31.23 -8.46 20.19
CA SER A 133 -30.46 -8.51 21.44
C SER A 133 -29.10 -7.81 21.32
N THR A 134 -28.57 -7.34 22.46
CA THR A 134 -27.22 -6.76 22.56
C THR A 134 -26.13 -7.75 22.12
N ALA A 135 -26.34 -9.05 22.33
CA ALA A 135 -25.38 -10.07 21.91
C ALA A 135 -25.25 -10.12 20.38
N LYS A 136 -26.38 -10.07 19.65
CA LYS A 136 -26.36 -10.05 18.19
C LYS A 136 -25.72 -8.78 17.63
N ARG A 137 -26.01 -7.62 18.22
CA ARG A 137 -25.33 -6.36 17.85
C ARG A 137 -23.81 -6.45 18.00
N LYS A 138 -23.33 -7.05 19.09
CA LYS A 138 -21.89 -7.26 19.30
C LYS A 138 -21.29 -8.17 18.23
N GLN A 139 -21.96 -9.27 17.88
CA GLN A 139 -21.53 -10.17 16.82
C GLN A 139 -21.47 -9.47 15.44
N TYR A 140 -22.48 -8.66 15.12
CA TYR A 140 -22.45 -7.78 13.94
C TYR A 140 -21.22 -6.89 13.93
N ARG A 141 -20.94 -6.23 15.06
CA ARG A 141 -19.79 -5.34 15.20
C ARG A 141 -18.48 -6.09 14.98
N ASP A 142 -18.38 -7.33 15.45
CA ASP A 142 -17.18 -8.16 15.25
C ASP A 142 -16.96 -8.46 13.76
N TYR A 143 -18.01 -8.77 12.99
CA TYR A 143 -17.93 -8.93 11.53
C TYR A 143 -17.53 -7.62 10.82
N ARG A 144 -18.12 -6.49 11.22
CA ARG A 144 -17.77 -5.17 10.67
C ARG A 144 -16.30 -4.82 10.94
N VAL A 145 -15.84 -5.01 12.18
CA VAL A 145 -14.45 -4.78 12.57
C VAL A 145 -13.51 -5.69 11.80
N ALA A 146 -13.89 -6.96 11.57
CA ALA A 146 -13.10 -7.86 10.73
C ALA A 146 -12.99 -7.33 9.29
N SER A 147 -14.09 -6.87 8.67
CA SER A 147 -14.06 -6.24 7.34
C SER A 147 -13.11 -5.04 7.30
N ASP A 148 -13.28 -4.10 8.24
CA ASP A 148 -12.45 -2.89 8.34
C ASP A 148 -10.96 -3.24 8.53
N THR A 149 -10.68 -4.29 9.32
CA THR A 149 -9.31 -4.76 9.59
C THR A 149 -8.64 -5.30 8.33
N TRP A 150 -9.34 -6.14 7.55
CA TRP A 150 -8.82 -6.64 6.28
C TRP A 150 -8.62 -5.52 5.25
N LEU A 151 -9.55 -4.55 5.19
CA LEU A 151 -9.42 -3.37 4.33
C LEU A 151 -8.19 -2.53 4.72
N LEU A 152 -7.97 -2.33 6.01
CA LEU A 152 -6.80 -1.64 6.53
C LEU A 152 -5.51 -2.40 6.17
N GLY A 153 -5.50 -3.73 6.34
CA GLY A 153 -4.40 -4.59 5.93
C GLY A 153 -4.07 -4.45 4.43
N ALA A 154 -5.09 -4.42 3.56
CA ALA A 154 -4.91 -4.18 2.14
C ALA A 154 -4.21 -2.84 1.86
N LYS A 155 -4.56 -1.77 2.58
CA LYS A 155 -3.87 -0.46 2.44
C LYS A 155 -2.39 -0.53 2.83
N PHE A 156 -2.05 -1.27 3.88
CA PHE A 156 -0.64 -1.50 4.25
C PHE A 156 0.12 -2.29 3.19
N ILE A 157 -0.50 -3.34 2.63
CA ILE A 157 0.10 -4.14 1.55
C ILE A 157 0.33 -3.27 0.30
N ALA A 158 -0.61 -2.40 -0.05
CA ALA A 158 -0.43 -1.44 -1.14
C ALA A 158 0.79 -0.52 -0.91
N GLY A 159 1.02 -0.09 0.33
CA GLY A 159 2.25 0.60 0.72
C GLY A 159 3.51 -0.27 0.50
N GLY A 160 3.44 -1.56 0.84
CA GLY A 160 4.50 -2.53 0.60
C GLY A 160 4.84 -2.70 -0.90
N ILE A 161 3.83 -2.70 -1.78
CA ILE A 161 4.02 -2.72 -3.24
C ILE A 161 4.84 -1.50 -3.68
N VAL A 162 4.45 -0.30 -3.24
CA VAL A 162 5.19 0.93 -3.57
C VAL A 162 6.64 0.86 -3.09
N ILE A 163 6.89 0.33 -1.89
CA ILE A 163 8.25 0.14 -1.38
C ILE A 163 9.03 -0.86 -2.25
N ASN A 164 8.42 -1.97 -2.68
CA ASN A 164 9.04 -2.94 -3.56
C ASN A 164 9.49 -2.30 -4.90
N HIS A 165 8.67 -1.41 -5.46
CA HIS A 165 8.98 -0.62 -6.67
C HIS A 165 10.21 0.28 -6.47
N ILE A 166 10.26 1.00 -5.35
CA ILE A 166 11.39 1.87 -5.02
C ILE A 166 12.67 1.06 -4.83
N VAL A 167 12.61 -0.05 -4.07
CA VAL A 167 13.79 -0.88 -3.78
C VAL A 167 14.33 -1.52 -5.05
N SER A 168 13.47 -2.02 -5.95
CA SER A 168 13.92 -2.56 -7.24
C SER A 168 14.55 -1.48 -8.13
N ALA A 169 13.97 -0.27 -8.18
CA ALA A 169 14.58 0.84 -8.92
C ALA A 169 15.99 1.19 -8.39
N ILE A 170 16.18 1.18 -7.06
CA ILE A 170 17.48 1.41 -6.43
C ILE A 170 18.47 0.29 -6.76
N ASP A 171 18.04 -0.99 -6.73
CA ASP A 171 18.89 -2.12 -7.09
C ASP A 171 19.34 -2.04 -8.55
N ALA A 172 18.42 -1.73 -9.48
CA ALA A 172 18.75 -1.52 -10.88
C ALA A 172 19.72 -0.34 -11.09
N LEU A 173 19.57 0.77 -10.36
CA LEU A 173 20.51 1.88 -10.42
C LEU A 173 21.91 1.47 -9.92
N TYR A 174 21.96 0.71 -8.83
CA TYR A 174 23.21 0.19 -8.28
C TYR A 174 23.93 -0.74 -9.27
N LEU A 175 23.19 -1.67 -9.88
CA LEU A 175 23.73 -2.59 -10.88
C LEU A 175 24.19 -1.86 -12.14
N GLN A 176 23.44 -0.86 -12.59
CA GLN A 176 23.80 -0.04 -13.75
C GLN A 176 25.14 0.68 -13.51
N ARG A 177 25.34 1.26 -12.33
CA ARG A 177 26.59 1.97 -11.99
C ARG A 177 27.78 1.04 -11.89
N ILE A 178 27.61 -0.16 -11.34
CA ILE A 178 28.70 -1.15 -11.28
C ILE A 178 29.07 -1.65 -12.67
N ALA A 179 28.08 -1.83 -13.55
CA ALA A 179 28.33 -2.28 -14.91
C ALA A 179 29.13 -1.26 -15.76
N GLN A 180 29.19 0.00 -15.33
CA GLN A 180 29.99 1.05 -15.97
C GLN A 180 31.43 1.14 -15.42
N VAL A 181 31.82 0.33 -14.42
CA VAL A 181 33.21 0.30 -13.95
C VAL A 181 34.00 -0.65 -14.86
N GLU A 182 34.89 -0.12 -15.70
CA GLU A 182 35.65 -0.88 -16.69
C GLU A 182 36.86 -1.61 -16.06
N ASP A 183 37.64 -0.91 -15.24
CA ASP A 183 38.80 -1.50 -14.54
C ASP A 183 38.93 -1.02 -13.10
N VAL A 184 39.39 -1.92 -12.23
CA VAL A 184 39.72 -1.66 -10.84
C VAL A 184 41.10 -2.23 -10.57
N SER A 185 42.11 -1.36 -10.57
CA SER A 185 43.50 -1.78 -10.34
C SER A 185 44.02 -1.24 -9.01
N VAL A 186 44.83 -2.07 -8.33
CA VAL A 186 45.57 -1.69 -7.12
C VAL A 186 47.05 -1.80 -7.43
N SER A 187 47.76 -0.67 -7.38
CA SER A 187 49.19 -0.61 -7.66
C SER A 187 49.98 -0.13 -6.44
N PRO A 188 51.10 -0.80 -6.08
CA PRO A 188 51.97 -0.31 -5.02
C PRO A 188 52.83 0.84 -5.53
N VAL A 189 52.82 1.95 -4.82
CA VAL A 189 53.70 3.10 -5.07
C VAL A 189 54.73 3.16 -3.93
N PHE A 190 56.00 3.00 -4.29
CA PHE A 190 57.11 3.08 -3.35
C PHE A 190 57.78 4.45 -3.44
N ASN A 191 57.93 5.13 -2.30
CA ASN A 191 58.70 6.37 -2.21
C ASN A 191 60.10 6.11 -1.62
N PRO A 192 61.14 6.00 -2.45
CA PRO A 192 62.49 5.67 -2.00
C PRO A 192 63.14 6.71 -1.08
N ALA A 193 62.68 7.97 -1.08
CA ALA A 193 63.22 9.02 -0.22
C ALA A 193 62.69 8.97 1.23
N SER A 194 61.51 8.38 1.44
CA SER A 194 60.86 8.28 2.77
C SER A 194 60.75 6.84 3.29
N GLY A 195 61.04 5.83 2.45
CA GLY A 195 60.90 4.41 2.80
C GLY A 195 59.45 3.94 2.91
N LEU A 196 58.48 4.80 2.60
CA LEU A 196 57.05 4.49 2.68
C LEU A 196 56.57 3.78 1.40
N ALA A 197 55.79 2.72 1.59
CA ALA A 197 55.02 2.05 0.54
C ALA A 197 53.54 2.37 0.76
N VAL A 198 52.86 2.83 -0.29
CA VAL A 198 51.43 3.15 -0.28
C VAL A 198 50.75 2.35 -1.38
N LEU A 199 49.56 1.82 -1.11
CA LEU A 199 48.72 1.20 -2.13
C LEU A 199 47.80 2.27 -2.74
N VAL A 200 47.81 2.37 -4.07
CA VAL A 200 46.91 3.26 -4.81
C VAL A 200 45.83 2.42 -5.49
N LEU A 201 44.58 2.80 -5.27
CA LEU A 201 43.42 2.26 -5.97
C LEU A 201 43.08 3.17 -7.14
N THR A 202 43.06 2.63 -8.35
CA THR A 202 42.65 3.33 -9.58
C THR A 202 41.33 2.73 -10.06
N LEU A 203 40.37 3.59 -10.38
CA LEU A 203 39.07 3.21 -10.93
C LEU A 203 38.92 3.86 -12.31
N GLU A 204 38.69 3.03 -13.32
CA GLU A 204 38.34 3.48 -14.68
C GLU A 204 36.83 3.28 -14.90
N PHE A 205 36.17 4.31 -15.43
CA PHE A 205 34.73 4.40 -15.64
C PHE A 205 34.41 4.70 -17.10
#